data_AF-A0A520HGJ3-F1
#
_entry.id   AF-A0A520HGJ3-F1
#
_cell.length_a   1.000
_cell.length_b   1.000
_cell.length_c   1.000
_cell.angle_alpha   90.00
_cell.angle_beta   90.00
_cell.angle_gamma   90.00
#
_symmetry.space_group_name_H-M   'P 1'
#
loop_
_entity.id
_entity.type
_entity.pdbx_description
1 polymer ?
#
loop_
_entity_poly.entity_id
_entity_poly.type
_entity_poly.pdbx_seq_one_letter_code
_entity_poly.pdbx_strand_id
1 'polypeptide(L)'
;VGQVGSNDNTAGEEADIVVTGTVTRSVSQISGAEIQAILPGTSPLKALQTLPGVTYLTADPWGNNEQNISLFIHGFNAQQLGYTLDGVPLGDQQYGNYNGLSPQRAIISEDVGRVVLASGAGDLGTASTSNLGGTIDTFSSDPRDVFGIAVQQVAGSYSASRSYVRVDSGDIGGNTGFYASGVRQRARAWDFDGRQRGWQADAKLVNESKTGKLTAYFAYSDKTEPNEDATVVATTQAYQPYARPFLYPNFNQALAYYGNRLPYNGAATYAASGANYSNYYSDAQRTDYLGYAKYDWNVTDGVTWSNQAYFHHNDGVGVVAGPITVAGLPLLFPST
;
A
#
# COMPACT_ATOMS: atom_id res chain seq x y z
N VAL A 1 -21.42 11.35 -57.49
CA VAL A 1 -20.12 11.93 -57.87
C VAL A 1 -19.24 11.84 -56.64
N GLY A 2 -18.20 11.01 -56.68
CA GLY A 2 -17.36 10.72 -55.51
C GLY A 2 -16.30 11.80 -55.25
N GLN A 3 -15.63 11.72 -54.10
CA GLN A 3 -14.17 11.53 -54.01
C GLN A 3 -13.74 11.25 -52.56
N VAL A 4 -12.64 10.50 -52.46
CA VAL A 4 -11.94 9.90 -51.31
C VAL A 4 -10.84 10.82 -50.78
N GLY A 5 -10.46 10.65 -49.50
CA GLY A 5 -9.18 11.04 -48.88
C GLY A 5 -9.36 12.04 -47.74
N SER A 6 -8.76 11.90 -46.54
CA SER A 6 -7.55 11.19 -46.13
C SER A 6 -7.59 10.94 -44.62
N ASN A 7 -7.11 9.76 -44.19
CA ASN A 7 -6.75 9.48 -42.80
C ASN A 7 -5.63 10.42 -42.37
N ASP A 8 -5.79 11.08 -41.22
CA ASP A 8 -4.64 11.49 -40.41
C ASP A 8 -4.85 10.98 -38.99
N ASN A 9 -3.99 10.03 -38.64
CA ASN A 9 -4.00 9.27 -37.41
C ASN A 9 -3.03 9.96 -36.46
N THR A 10 -3.55 10.70 -35.48
CA THR A 10 -2.75 11.18 -34.35
C THR A 10 -3.46 10.72 -33.08
N ALA A 11 -3.15 9.50 -32.67
CA ALA A 11 -3.53 8.96 -31.38
C ALA A 11 -2.72 9.69 -30.30
N GLY A 12 -3.36 10.64 -29.62
CA GLY A 12 -3.00 10.97 -28.24
C GLY A 12 -3.70 9.96 -27.34
N GLU A 13 -2.96 9.28 -26.48
CA GLU A 13 -3.51 8.49 -25.38
C GLU A 13 -4.27 9.43 -24.45
N GLU A 14 -5.59 9.56 -24.66
CA GLU A 14 -6.48 10.10 -23.64
C GLU A 14 -6.69 9.02 -22.59
N ALA A 15 -6.42 9.37 -21.32
CA ALA A 15 -6.77 8.57 -20.17
C ALA A 15 -8.30 8.40 -20.14
N ASP A 16 -8.77 7.24 -20.60
CA ASP A 16 -10.19 6.98 -20.76
C ASP A 16 -10.80 6.69 -19.38
N ILE A 17 -11.37 7.72 -18.74
CA ILE A 17 -12.16 7.57 -17.52
C ILE A 17 -13.49 6.92 -17.92
N VAL A 18 -13.54 5.60 -17.83
CA VAL A 18 -14.77 4.84 -18.11
C VAL A 18 -15.77 5.05 -16.98
N VAL A 19 -16.75 5.92 -17.18
CA VAL A 19 -17.92 6.07 -16.32
C VAL A 19 -18.96 5.04 -16.73
N THR A 20 -19.03 3.90 -16.05
CA THR A 20 -20.14 2.94 -16.21
C THR A 20 -21.42 3.53 -15.61
N GLY A 21 -22.36 3.92 -16.48
CA GLY A 21 -23.59 4.65 -16.15
C GLY A 21 -24.68 3.87 -15.40
N THR A 22 -24.32 3.11 -14.36
CA THR A 22 -25.29 2.38 -13.51
C THR A 22 -25.02 2.58 -12.02
N VAL A 23 -24.29 3.65 -11.64
CA VAL A 23 -23.95 3.91 -10.23
C VAL A 23 -24.41 5.31 -9.84
N THR A 24 -25.21 5.41 -8.79
CA THR A 24 -25.76 6.67 -8.23
C THR A 24 -24.74 7.45 -7.39
N ARG A 25 -23.46 7.05 -7.43
CA ARG A 25 -22.35 7.61 -6.63
C ARG A 25 -21.15 7.88 -7.53
N SER A 26 -20.30 8.81 -7.10
CA SER A 26 -19.04 9.11 -7.80
C SER A 26 -18.07 7.94 -7.67
N VAL A 27 -17.73 7.34 -8.80
CA VAL A 27 -16.76 6.25 -8.91
C VAL A 27 -15.62 6.74 -9.79
N SER A 28 -14.39 6.55 -9.33
CA SER A 28 -13.17 6.82 -10.10
C SER A 28 -12.35 5.54 -10.16
N GLN A 29 -11.77 5.26 -11.33
CA GLN A 29 -10.95 4.09 -11.55
C GLN A 29 -9.55 4.54 -12.00
N ILE A 30 -8.54 3.83 -11.53
CA ILE A 30 -7.17 3.95 -12.03
C ILE A 30 -6.73 2.55 -12.48
N SER A 31 -6.30 2.43 -13.73
CA SER A 31 -5.77 1.18 -14.28
C SER A 31 -4.37 0.88 -13.74
N GLY A 32 -3.98 -0.40 -13.74
CA GLY A 32 -2.63 -0.82 -13.39
C GLY A 32 -1.55 -0.11 -14.23
N ALA A 33 -1.82 0.12 -15.51
CA ALA A 33 -0.91 0.84 -16.40
C ALA A 33 -0.68 2.30 -15.95
N GLU A 34 -1.74 3.02 -15.56
CA GLU A 34 -1.62 4.38 -15.03
C GLU A 34 -0.88 4.40 -13.68
N ILE A 35 -1.12 3.41 -12.81
CA ILE A 35 -0.38 3.27 -11.53
C ILE A 35 1.12 3.11 -11.82
N GLN A 36 1.50 2.23 -12.75
CA GLN A 36 2.90 1.98 -13.08
C GLN A 36 3.54 3.15 -13.84
N ALA A 37 2.76 3.99 -14.53
CA ALA A 37 3.25 5.19 -15.20
C ALA A 37 3.68 6.30 -14.22
N ILE A 38 3.12 6.35 -13.01
CA ILE A 38 3.56 7.29 -11.95
C ILE A 38 5.01 6.96 -11.55
N LEU A 39 5.23 5.74 -11.10
CA LEU A 39 6.52 5.16 -10.74
C LEU A 39 6.32 3.65 -10.60
N PRO A 40 7.09 2.81 -11.30
CA PRO A 40 6.96 1.35 -11.15
C PRO A 40 7.09 0.89 -9.70
N GLY A 41 6.13 0.09 -9.25
CA GLY A 41 6.02 -0.37 -7.86
C GLY A 41 5.26 0.55 -6.91
N THR A 42 4.63 1.63 -7.42
CA THR A 42 3.82 2.54 -6.58
C THR A 42 2.64 1.80 -6.00
N SER A 43 2.40 1.97 -4.70
CA SER A 43 1.29 1.32 -4.03
C SER A 43 -0.05 1.74 -4.63
N PRO A 44 -1.04 0.83 -4.69
CA PRO A 44 -2.35 1.16 -5.23
C PRO A 44 -3.02 2.32 -4.48
N LEU A 45 -2.79 2.42 -3.16
CA LEU A 45 -3.30 3.52 -2.35
C LEU A 45 -2.64 4.86 -2.67
N LYS A 46 -1.33 4.86 -2.90
CA LYS A 46 -0.61 6.08 -3.26
C LYS A 46 -1.08 6.63 -4.60
N ALA A 47 -1.38 5.75 -5.56
CA ALA A 47 -1.85 6.18 -6.87
C ALA A 47 -3.16 6.98 -6.82
N LEU A 48 -4.02 6.74 -5.82
CA LEU A 48 -5.26 7.50 -5.62
C LEU A 48 -5.02 9.00 -5.40
N GLN A 49 -3.81 9.43 -5.03
CA GLN A 49 -3.48 10.84 -4.86
C GLN A 49 -3.67 11.67 -6.14
N THR A 50 -3.75 11.04 -7.32
CA THR A 50 -4.05 11.71 -8.58
C THR A 50 -5.52 12.11 -8.71
N LEU A 51 -6.39 11.57 -7.84
CA LEU A 51 -7.82 11.83 -7.86
C LEU A 51 -8.18 13.08 -7.03
N PRO A 52 -9.17 13.88 -7.47
CA PRO A 52 -9.61 15.05 -6.73
C PRO A 52 -10.14 14.72 -5.33
N GLY A 53 -9.66 15.48 -4.34
CA GLY A 53 -10.09 15.35 -2.94
C GLY A 53 -9.48 14.15 -2.20
N VAL A 54 -8.45 13.53 -2.77
CA VAL A 54 -7.59 12.55 -2.12
C VAL A 54 -6.29 13.23 -1.68
N THR A 55 -5.96 13.10 -0.40
CA THR A 55 -4.67 13.51 0.15
C THR A 55 -3.96 12.27 0.65
N TYR A 56 -2.79 11.99 0.10
CA TYR A 56 -1.94 10.88 0.52
C TYR A 56 -0.56 11.41 0.89
N LEU A 57 -0.16 11.18 2.13
CA LEU A 57 1.14 11.56 2.67
C LEU A 57 1.87 10.28 3.08
N THR A 58 3.16 10.22 2.78
CA THR A 58 4.01 9.08 3.12
C THR A 58 5.46 9.52 3.22
N ALA A 59 6.26 8.74 3.94
CA ALA A 59 7.69 8.91 4.11
C ALA A 59 8.51 8.53 2.85
N ASP A 60 7.95 7.72 1.94
CA ASP A 60 8.69 7.13 0.83
C ASP A 60 8.01 7.32 -0.55
N PRO A 61 8.77 7.23 -1.66
CA PRO A 61 8.23 7.51 -2.99
C PRO A 61 7.25 6.44 -3.50
N TRP A 62 7.24 5.23 -2.95
CA TRP A 62 6.30 4.18 -3.37
C TRP A 62 5.04 4.11 -2.53
N GLY A 63 5.02 4.78 -1.36
CA GLY A 63 3.98 4.57 -0.35
C GLY A 63 4.06 3.16 0.22
N ASN A 64 5.29 2.69 0.45
CA ASN A 64 5.64 1.38 1.03
C ASN A 64 5.94 1.42 2.52
N ASN A 65 6.12 2.59 3.11
CA ASN A 65 6.23 2.79 4.54
C ASN A 65 4.83 3.00 5.12
N GLU A 66 4.19 1.92 5.59
CA GLU A 66 2.80 1.91 6.02
C GLU A 66 2.56 2.64 7.33
N GLN A 67 3.51 2.51 8.28
CA GLN A 67 3.44 3.22 9.55
C GLN A 67 3.40 4.75 9.36
N ASN A 68 3.98 5.26 8.28
CA ASN A 68 4.04 6.68 7.97
C ASN A 68 3.06 7.15 6.89
N ILE A 69 2.03 6.35 6.59
CA ILE A 69 0.95 6.77 5.68
C ILE A 69 -0.08 7.62 6.42
N SER A 70 -0.50 8.70 5.77
CA SER A 70 -1.75 9.38 6.09
C SER A 70 -2.58 9.52 4.81
N LEU A 71 -3.77 8.91 4.81
CA LEU A 71 -4.72 8.97 3.70
C LEU A 71 -5.99 9.66 4.18
N PHE A 72 -6.44 10.66 3.41
CA PHE A 72 -7.74 11.29 3.55
C PHE A 72 -8.46 11.32 2.21
N ILE A 73 -9.74 10.95 2.20
CA ILE A 73 -10.62 11.05 1.04
C ILE A 73 -11.86 11.81 1.45
N HIS A 74 -12.06 12.99 0.85
CA HIS A 74 -13.22 13.85 1.09
C HIS A 74 -13.51 14.10 2.59
N GLY A 75 -12.45 14.20 3.41
CA GLY A 75 -12.52 14.45 4.85
C GLY A 75 -12.55 13.22 5.74
N PHE A 76 -12.68 12.01 5.17
CA PHE A 76 -12.59 10.76 5.92
C PHE A 76 -11.15 10.25 5.93
N ASN A 77 -10.67 9.82 7.10
CA ASN A 77 -9.34 9.25 7.23
C ASN A 77 -9.30 7.77 6.81
N ALA A 78 -8.09 7.22 6.71
CA ALA A 78 -7.85 5.83 6.31
C ALA A 78 -8.74 4.81 7.07
N GLN A 79 -8.93 4.99 8.37
CA GLN A 79 -9.69 4.08 9.22
C GLN A 79 -11.20 4.17 9.03
N GLN A 80 -11.70 5.15 8.28
CA GLN A 80 -13.12 5.36 7.97
C GLN A 80 -13.50 4.90 6.56
N LEU A 81 -12.56 4.31 5.82
CA LEU A 81 -12.74 3.81 4.47
C LEU A 81 -12.75 2.28 4.44
N GLY A 82 -13.39 1.71 3.43
CA GLY A 82 -13.39 0.27 3.17
C GLY A 82 -12.33 -0.14 2.17
N TYR A 83 -11.76 -1.32 2.35
CA TYR A 83 -10.68 -1.82 1.49
C TYR A 83 -10.92 -3.28 1.14
N THR A 84 -10.82 -3.60 -0.15
CA THR A 84 -10.87 -4.99 -0.62
C THR A 84 -9.78 -5.30 -1.63
N LEU A 85 -9.41 -6.58 -1.73
CA LEU A 85 -8.67 -7.15 -2.85
C LEU A 85 -9.50 -8.27 -3.47
N ASP A 86 -9.94 -8.09 -4.72
CA ASP A 86 -10.78 -9.06 -5.43
C ASP A 86 -12.01 -9.51 -4.61
N GLY A 87 -12.58 -8.59 -3.83
CA GLY A 87 -13.70 -8.82 -2.92
C GLY A 87 -13.33 -9.33 -1.53
N VAL A 88 -12.07 -9.72 -1.28
CA VAL A 88 -11.61 -10.09 0.06
C VAL A 88 -11.48 -8.83 0.93
N PRO A 89 -12.12 -8.77 2.11
CA PRO A 89 -11.97 -7.65 3.05
C PRO A 89 -10.52 -7.51 3.53
N LEU A 90 -9.98 -6.29 3.50
CA LEU A 90 -8.62 -5.97 3.93
C LEU A 90 -8.55 -5.23 5.27
N GLY A 91 -9.69 -4.97 5.89
CA GLY A 91 -9.74 -4.35 7.21
C GLY A 91 -9.49 -2.84 7.23
N ASP A 92 -9.32 -2.27 8.42
CA ASP A 92 -9.36 -0.81 8.68
C ASP A 92 -8.06 -0.02 8.43
N GLN A 93 -7.03 -0.67 7.86
CA GLN A 93 -5.74 -0.06 7.50
C GLN A 93 -4.99 0.62 8.64
N GLN A 94 -5.36 0.38 9.90
CA GLN A 94 -4.45 0.70 11.00
C GLN A 94 -3.19 -0.13 10.87
N TYR A 95 -2.04 0.42 11.23
CA TYR A 95 -0.81 -0.37 11.18
C TYR A 95 -0.92 -1.62 12.06
N GLY A 96 -1.39 -1.48 13.31
CA GLY A 96 -1.66 -2.58 14.23
C GLY A 96 -2.95 -3.37 13.94
N ASN A 97 -3.43 -3.37 12.69
CA ASN A 97 -4.70 -4.01 12.35
C ASN A 97 -4.70 -5.53 12.66
N TYR A 98 -5.79 -5.98 13.27
CA TYR A 98 -6.10 -7.38 13.59
C TYR A 98 -7.13 -8.00 12.63
N ASN A 99 -7.83 -7.18 11.85
CA ASN A 99 -8.96 -7.57 10.99
C ASN A 99 -8.62 -7.61 9.48
N GLY A 100 -7.34 -7.54 9.13
CA GLY A 100 -6.87 -7.64 7.73
C GLY A 100 -5.42 -7.16 7.53
N LEU A 101 -5.06 -6.90 6.28
CA LEU A 101 -3.74 -6.43 5.85
C LEU A 101 -3.88 -5.32 4.81
N SER A 102 -2.85 -4.52 4.62
CA SER A 102 -2.94 -3.45 3.62
C SER A 102 -2.94 -3.97 2.19
N PRO A 103 -3.56 -3.25 1.23
CA PRO A 103 -3.49 -3.59 -0.18
C PRO A 103 -2.05 -3.82 -0.66
N GLN A 104 -1.11 -3.05 -0.14
CA GLN A 104 0.29 -3.19 -0.52
C GLN A 104 0.96 -4.48 -0.03
N ARG A 105 0.48 -5.06 1.07
CA ARG A 105 0.96 -6.37 1.55
C ARG A 105 0.18 -7.53 0.93
N ALA A 106 -1.03 -7.25 0.45
CA ALA A 106 -1.94 -8.22 -0.15
C ALA A 106 -1.65 -8.53 -1.63
N ILE A 107 -1.01 -7.60 -2.35
CA ILE A 107 -0.65 -7.75 -3.76
C ILE A 107 0.59 -6.93 -4.11
N ILE A 108 1.45 -7.48 -4.97
CA ILE A 108 2.54 -6.77 -5.63
C ILE A 108 1.95 -5.68 -6.51
N SER A 109 2.46 -4.46 -6.37
CA SER A 109 1.89 -3.28 -7.06
C SER A 109 1.83 -3.43 -8.59
N GLU A 110 2.81 -4.10 -9.19
CA GLU A 110 2.88 -4.43 -10.62
C GLU A 110 1.81 -5.44 -11.07
N ASP A 111 1.27 -6.24 -10.15
CA ASP A 111 0.22 -7.24 -10.41
C ASP A 111 -1.20 -6.67 -10.21
N VAL A 112 -1.34 -5.41 -9.79
CA VAL A 112 -2.63 -4.71 -9.72
C VAL A 112 -3.15 -4.43 -11.12
N GLY A 113 -4.34 -4.95 -11.44
CA GLY A 113 -5.01 -4.70 -12.70
C GLY A 113 -5.73 -3.35 -12.74
N ARG A 114 -6.37 -2.97 -11.62
CA ARG A 114 -7.00 -1.65 -11.43
C ARG A 114 -7.34 -1.41 -9.96
N VAL A 115 -7.58 -0.15 -9.61
CA VAL A 115 -8.16 0.28 -8.34
C VAL A 115 -9.41 1.10 -8.63
N VAL A 116 -10.48 0.85 -7.88
CA VAL A 116 -11.73 1.60 -7.96
C VAL A 116 -11.97 2.29 -6.63
N LEU A 117 -12.13 3.62 -6.67
CA LEU A 117 -12.54 4.43 -5.54
C LEU A 117 -14.01 4.81 -5.72
N ALA A 118 -14.88 4.36 -4.81
CA ALA A 118 -16.25 4.84 -4.71
C ALA A 118 -16.35 5.79 -3.51
N SER A 119 -16.60 7.08 -3.77
CA SER A 119 -16.73 8.10 -2.72
C SER A 119 -18.18 8.25 -2.27
N GLY A 120 -18.39 8.45 -0.96
CA GLY A 120 -19.70 8.64 -0.34
C GLY A 120 -20.04 7.53 0.65
N ALA A 121 -21.29 7.52 1.15
CA ALA A 121 -21.75 6.46 2.05
C ALA A 121 -21.52 5.09 1.38
N GLY A 122 -20.87 4.20 2.12
CA GLY A 122 -20.31 2.96 1.63
C GLY A 122 -21.25 2.08 0.82
N ASP A 123 -20.70 1.37 -0.18
CA ASP A 123 -21.47 0.37 -0.91
C ASP A 123 -21.97 -0.73 0.03
N LEU A 124 -23.28 -1.02 -0.01
CA LEU A 124 -23.89 -2.11 0.75
C LEU A 124 -23.30 -3.48 0.37
N GLY A 125 -22.77 -3.60 -0.85
CA GLY A 125 -22.13 -4.82 -1.36
C GLY A 125 -20.69 -5.03 -0.93
N THR A 126 -20.02 -4.02 -0.35
CA THR A 126 -18.61 -4.15 0.03
C THR A 126 -18.47 -4.84 1.37
N ALA A 127 -17.72 -5.94 1.38
CA ALA A 127 -17.29 -6.60 2.61
C ALA A 127 -16.26 -5.72 3.33
N SER A 128 -16.73 -4.83 4.21
CA SER A 128 -15.85 -4.04 5.09
C SER A 128 -16.57 -3.65 6.38
N THR A 129 -15.85 -3.69 7.50
CA THR A 129 -16.30 -3.20 8.80
C THR A 129 -16.11 -1.68 8.96
N SER A 130 -15.37 -1.06 8.05
CA SER A 130 -15.22 0.39 7.96
C SER A 130 -15.57 0.84 6.54
N ASN A 131 -16.58 1.69 6.38
CA ASN A 131 -17.05 2.13 5.05
C ASN A 131 -17.86 3.43 5.14
N LEU A 132 -17.43 4.35 6.02
CA LEU A 132 -18.14 5.58 6.28
C LEU A 132 -17.90 6.62 5.17
N GLY A 133 -16.67 6.69 4.67
CA GLY A 133 -16.25 7.68 3.65
C GLY A 133 -16.20 7.17 2.22
N GLY A 134 -16.34 5.86 2.02
CA GLY A 134 -16.25 5.21 0.72
C GLY A 134 -15.40 3.94 0.73
N THR A 135 -15.29 3.32 -0.45
CA THR A 135 -14.58 2.05 -0.64
C THR A 135 -13.45 2.19 -1.65
N ILE A 136 -12.37 1.47 -1.40
CA ILE A 136 -11.23 1.28 -2.27
C ILE A 136 -11.14 -0.20 -2.61
N ASP A 137 -11.55 -0.55 -3.82
CA ASP A 137 -11.53 -1.92 -4.31
C ASP A 137 -10.33 -2.10 -5.23
N THR A 138 -9.38 -2.92 -4.78
CA THR A 138 -8.20 -3.31 -5.56
C THR A 138 -8.50 -4.60 -6.30
N PHE A 139 -8.16 -4.68 -7.57
CA PHE A 139 -8.35 -5.88 -8.37
C PHE A 139 -7.01 -6.37 -8.90
N SER A 140 -6.70 -7.65 -8.67
CA SER A 140 -5.53 -8.27 -9.25
C SER A 140 -5.70 -8.43 -10.76
N SER A 141 -4.60 -8.32 -11.49
CA SER A 141 -4.55 -8.66 -12.91
C SER A 141 -4.81 -10.16 -13.12
N ASP A 142 -5.38 -10.53 -14.26
CA ASP A 142 -5.51 -11.93 -14.66
C ASP A 142 -4.20 -12.39 -15.35
N PRO A 143 -3.93 -13.71 -15.40
CA PRO A 143 -2.85 -14.26 -16.22
C PRO A 143 -3.01 -13.88 -17.70
N ARG A 144 -1.90 -13.69 -18.41
CA ARG A 144 -1.92 -13.41 -19.85
C ARG A 144 -2.26 -14.66 -20.65
N ASP A 145 -2.97 -14.48 -21.77
CA ASP A 145 -3.36 -15.58 -22.68
C ASP A 145 -2.18 -16.23 -23.42
N VAL A 146 -1.04 -15.55 -23.49
CA VAL A 146 0.20 -16.05 -24.09
C VAL A 146 1.30 -16.15 -23.06
N PHE A 147 2.16 -17.17 -23.22
CA PHE A 147 3.34 -17.30 -22.37
C PHE A 147 4.19 -16.04 -22.45
N GLY A 148 4.63 -15.54 -21.29
CA GLY A 148 5.41 -14.32 -21.23
C GLY A 148 6.17 -14.16 -19.93
N ILE A 149 7.27 -13.42 -20.02
CA ILE A 149 8.07 -13.01 -18.86
C ILE A 149 8.11 -11.48 -18.84
N ALA A 150 7.74 -10.88 -17.72
CA ALA A 150 7.89 -9.46 -17.46
C ALA A 150 8.96 -9.25 -16.41
N VAL A 151 9.88 -8.32 -16.65
CA VAL A 151 10.92 -7.92 -15.69
C VAL A 151 10.91 -6.41 -15.59
N GLN A 152 10.91 -5.89 -14.36
CA GLN A 152 11.06 -4.47 -14.10
C GLN A 152 12.15 -4.25 -13.06
N GLN A 153 13.02 -3.28 -13.34
CA GLN A 153 14.09 -2.88 -12.45
C GLN A 153 14.04 -1.37 -12.25
N VAL A 154 13.90 -0.95 -11.01
CA VAL A 154 14.08 0.44 -10.60
C VAL A 154 15.37 0.54 -9.79
N ALA A 155 16.15 1.58 -10.03
CA ALA A 155 17.31 1.94 -9.24
C ALA A 155 17.31 3.46 -9.04
N GLY A 156 17.78 3.94 -7.89
CA GLY A 156 17.79 5.38 -7.59
C GLY A 156 18.64 5.77 -6.40
N SER A 157 18.55 7.05 -6.04
CA SER A 157 19.17 7.64 -4.86
C SER A 157 18.77 6.90 -3.58
N TYR A 158 19.50 7.13 -2.48
CA TYR A 158 19.25 6.46 -1.20
C TYR A 158 19.38 4.93 -1.28
N SER A 159 20.25 4.42 -2.17
CA SER A 159 20.42 2.98 -2.42
C SER A 159 19.10 2.27 -2.75
N ALA A 160 18.20 2.98 -3.43
CA ALA A 160 16.90 2.47 -3.78
C ALA A 160 17.01 1.47 -4.93
N SER A 161 16.40 0.30 -4.79
CA SER A 161 16.31 -0.73 -5.83
C SER A 161 15.01 -1.51 -5.68
N ARG A 162 14.27 -1.70 -6.77
CA ARG A 162 13.12 -2.61 -6.84
C ARG A 162 13.28 -3.53 -8.05
N SER A 163 13.27 -4.83 -7.82
CA SER A 163 13.46 -5.85 -8.84
C SER A 163 12.22 -6.74 -8.86
N TYR A 164 11.40 -6.62 -9.89
CA TYR A 164 10.18 -7.39 -10.09
C TYR A 164 10.35 -8.35 -11.28
N VAL A 165 9.84 -9.56 -11.13
CA VAL A 165 9.70 -10.54 -12.19
C VAL A 165 8.34 -11.20 -12.11
N ARG A 166 7.74 -11.44 -13.28
CA ARG A 166 6.54 -12.25 -13.43
C ARG A 166 6.68 -13.18 -14.61
N VAL A 167 6.14 -14.38 -14.45
CA VAL A 167 6.02 -15.39 -15.49
C VAL A 167 4.56 -15.76 -15.62
N ASP A 168 4.00 -15.57 -16.82
CA ASP A 168 2.67 -16.00 -17.21
C ASP A 168 2.77 -17.28 -18.04
N SER A 169 1.90 -18.25 -17.77
CA SER A 169 1.88 -19.53 -18.47
C SER A 169 1.36 -19.44 -19.91
N GLY A 170 0.57 -18.41 -20.23
CA GLY A 170 -0.37 -18.47 -21.34
C GLY A 170 -1.55 -19.38 -21.05
N ASP A 171 -2.46 -19.54 -22.02
CA ASP A 171 -3.48 -20.60 -21.94
C ASP A 171 -2.82 -21.97 -22.09
N ILE A 172 -2.80 -22.74 -20.99
CA ILE A 172 -2.27 -24.11 -20.96
C ILE A 172 -3.32 -25.14 -21.41
N GLY A 173 -4.50 -24.69 -21.82
CA GLY A 173 -5.61 -25.50 -22.31
C GLY A 173 -6.86 -25.37 -21.45
N GLY A 174 -8.01 -25.44 -22.13
CA GLY A 174 -9.32 -25.33 -21.48
C GLY A 174 -9.55 -23.95 -20.85
N ASN A 175 -8.99 -22.89 -21.44
CA ASN A 175 -9.07 -21.51 -20.94
C ASN A 175 -8.50 -21.41 -19.52
N THR A 176 -7.36 -22.06 -19.29
CA THR A 176 -6.67 -22.06 -18.00
C THR A 176 -5.36 -21.31 -18.14
N GLY A 177 -5.15 -20.30 -17.32
CA GLY A 177 -3.89 -19.59 -17.22
C GLY A 177 -3.47 -19.42 -15.77
N PHE A 178 -2.17 -19.29 -15.54
CA PHE A 178 -1.65 -18.89 -14.24
C PHE A 178 -0.44 -17.96 -14.40
N TYR A 179 -0.15 -17.19 -13.35
CA TYR A 179 1.13 -16.51 -13.21
C TYR A 179 1.73 -16.75 -11.84
N ALA A 180 3.05 -16.58 -11.78
CA ALA A 180 3.79 -16.41 -10.54
C ALA A 180 4.70 -15.18 -10.69
N SER A 181 4.79 -14.38 -9.65
CA SER A 181 5.59 -13.18 -9.61
C SER A 181 6.34 -13.05 -8.29
N GLY A 182 7.39 -12.24 -8.31
CA GLY A 182 8.19 -11.96 -7.13
C GLY A 182 8.85 -10.60 -7.23
N VAL A 183 8.98 -9.95 -6.08
CA VAL A 183 9.64 -8.64 -6.00
C VAL A 183 10.58 -8.55 -4.82
N ARG A 184 11.71 -7.88 -5.05
CA ARG A 184 12.63 -7.43 -4.01
C ARG A 184 12.71 -5.91 -4.01
N GLN A 185 12.30 -5.26 -2.93
CA GLN A 185 12.46 -3.80 -2.75
C GLN A 185 13.45 -3.46 -1.65
N ARG A 186 14.36 -2.52 -1.89
CA ARG A 186 15.29 -1.94 -0.91
C ARG A 186 15.34 -0.43 -1.09
N ALA A 187 15.41 0.32 -0.01
CA ALA A 187 15.71 1.75 0.01
C ALA A 187 16.25 2.15 1.40
N ARG A 188 16.97 3.26 1.49
CA ARG A 188 17.28 3.92 2.77
C ARG A 188 16.21 4.96 3.06
N ALA A 189 15.93 5.16 4.35
CA ALA A 189 15.19 6.34 4.82
C ALA A 189 15.90 7.62 4.36
N TRP A 190 15.15 8.70 4.18
CA TRP A 190 15.73 9.95 3.69
C TRP A 190 16.37 10.79 4.80
N ASP A 191 15.92 10.62 6.04
CA ASP A 191 16.27 11.44 7.19
C ASP A 191 17.23 10.76 8.18
N PHE A 192 17.30 9.42 8.23
CA PHE A 192 18.27 8.68 9.07
C PHE A 192 18.80 7.40 8.41
N ASP A 193 19.69 6.65 9.09
CA ASP A 193 20.25 5.39 8.55
C ASP A 193 19.31 4.18 8.69
N GLY A 194 18.00 4.40 8.50
CA GLY A 194 16.98 3.38 8.39
C GLY A 194 17.00 2.70 7.03
N ARG A 195 16.55 1.45 6.94
CA ARG A 195 16.48 0.70 5.67
C ARG A 195 15.13 0.04 5.49
N GLN A 196 14.42 0.48 4.46
CA GLN A 196 13.20 -0.16 4.00
C GLN A 196 13.54 -1.32 3.08
N ARG A 197 13.05 -2.52 3.40
CA ARG A 197 13.40 -3.75 2.70
C ARG A 197 12.21 -4.69 2.73
N GLY A 198 11.90 -5.33 1.61
CA GLY A 198 10.94 -6.42 1.61
C GLY A 198 11.06 -7.35 0.42
N TRP A 199 10.47 -8.52 0.59
CA TRP A 199 10.20 -9.53 -0.43
C TRP A 199 8.68 -9.70 -0.52
N GLN A 200 8.16 -9.85 -1.73
CA GLN A 200 6.79 -10.32 -1.93
C GLN A 200 6.76 -11.33 -3.06
N ALA A 201 5.74 -12.18 -3.05
CA ALA A 201 5.46 -13.13 -4.11
C ALA A 201 3.96 -13.30 -4.27
N ASP A 202 3.47 -13.24 -5.52
CA ASP A 202 2.07 -13.51 -5.84
C ASP A 202 1.97 -14.69 -6.80
N ALA A 203 0.88 -15.43 -6.71
CA ALA A 203 0.50 -16.44 -7.67
C ALA A 203 -1.00 -16.40 -7.88
N LYS A 204 -1.43 -16.48 -9.15
CA LYS A 204 -2.84 -16.53 -9.49
C LYS A 204 -3.09 -17.56 -10.58
N LEU A 205 -4.16 -18.32 -10.44
CA LEU A 205 -4.70 -19.22 -11.45
C LEU A 205 -6.12 -18.80 -11.77
N VAL A 206 -6.44 -18.80 -13.06
CA VAL A 206 -7.78 -18.57 -13.58
C VAL A 206 -8.11 -19.70 -14.55
N ASN A 207 -9.27 -20.33 -14.36
CA ASN A 207 -9.88 -21.21 -15.34
C ASN A 207 -11.28 -20.66 -15.66
N GLU A 208 -11.56 -20.40 -16.93
CA GLU A 208 -12.86 -19.89 -17.38
C GLU A 208 -13.51 -20.86 -18.36
N SER A 209 -14.52 -21.57 -17.89
CA SER A 209 -15.27 -22.54 -18.67
C SER A 209 -16.69 -22.04 -18.94
N LYS A 210 -17.43 -22.73 -19.82
CA LYS A 210 -18.86 -22.45 -20.01
C LYS A 210 -19.66 -22.58 -18.71
N THR A 211 -19.27 -23.51 -17.85
CA THR A 211 -19.93 -23.76 -16.55
C THR A 211 -19.60 -22.71 -15.50
N GLY A 212 -18.52 -21.95 -15.63
CA GLY A 212 -18.13 -20.97 -14.63
C GLY A 212 -16.66 -20.63 -14.62
N LYS A 213 -16.29 -19.70 -13.73
CA LYS A 213 -14.93 -19.20 -13.55
C LYS A 213 -14.38 -19.61 -12.18
N LEU A 214 -13.27 -20.33 -12.18
CA LEU A 214 -12.48 -20.61 -10.98
C LEU A 214 -11.30 -19.65 -10.94
N THR A 215 -11.12 -18.98 -9.80
CA THR A 215 -9.94 -18.16 -9.50
C THR A 215 -9.32 -18.64 -8.20
N ALA A 216 -8.01 -18.88 -8.21
CA ALA A 216 -7.23 -19.11 -7.00
C ALA A 216 -6.10 -18.09 -6.95
N TYR A 217 -5.86 -17.51 -5.77
CA TYR A 217 -4.84 -16.49 -5.56
C TYR A 217 -4.10 -16.75 -4.26
N PHE A 218 -2.82 -16.42 -4.27
CA PHE A 218 -1.94 -16.46 -3.12
C PHE A 218 -0.99 -15.27 -3.17
N ALA A 219 -0.75 -14.66 -2.01
CA ALA A 219 0.24 -13.61 -1.80
C ALA A 219 1.03 -13.87 -0.52
N TYR A 220 2.32 -13.57 -0.60
CA TYR A 220 3.25 -13.53 0.51
C TYR A 220 3.94 -12.17 0.54
N SER A 221 4.11 -11.61 1.73
CA SER A 221 4.88 -10.38 1.95
C SER A 221 5.72 -10.50 3.21
N ASP A 222 7.02 -10.24 3.11
CA ASP A 222 7.92 -10.03 4.25
C ASP A 222 8.63 -8.69 4.09
N LYS A 223 8.44 -7.79 5.04
CA LYS A 223 8.99 -6.44 4.97
C LYS A 223 9.42 -5.90 6.33
N THR A 224 10.45 -5.07 6.26
CA THR A 224 10.90 -4.18 7.32
C THR A 224 10.87 -2.76 6.77
N GLU A 225 10.22 -1.86 7.47
CA GLU A 225 10.19 -0.43 7.16
C GLU A 225 10.71 0.39 8.34
N PRO A 226 11.57 1.38 8.10
CA PRO A 226 11.98 2.30 9.15
C PRO A 226 10.79 3.19 9.51
N ASN A 227 10.54 3.39 10.80
CA ASN A 227 9.57 4.40 11.19
C ASN A 227 10.26 5.77 11.16
N GLU A 228 9.64 6.71 10.49
CA GLU A 228 10.08 8.10 10.40
C GLU A 228 9.13 8.99 11.19
N ASP A 229 9.67 9.94 11.92
CA ASP A 229 8.88 10.74 12.83
C ASP A 229 8.65 12.13 12.24
N ALA A 230 7.38 12.55 12.14
CA ALA A 230 7.06 13.90 11.73
C ALA A 230 7.41 14.93 12.82
N THR A 231 7.85 16.12 12.43
CA THR A 231 7.97 17.24 13.35
C THR A 231 6.59 17.69 13.85
N VAL A 232 6.43 17.80 15.16
CA VAL A 232 5.28 18.40 15.82
C VAL A 232 5.40 19.92 15.76
N VAL A 233 4.38 20.58 15.19
CA VAL A 233 4.30 22.05 15.15
C VAL A 233 3.09 22.47 15.99
N ALA A 234 3.34 23.18 17.10
CA ALA A 234 2.30 23.66 17.99
C ALA A 234 2.74 24.97 18.67
N THR A 235 1.79 25.79 19.10
CA THR A 235 2.05 27.08 19.75
C THR A 235 2.84 26.96 21.05
N THR A 236 2.69 25.83 21.76
CA THR A 236 3.41 25.51 23.00
C THR A 236 4.76 24.84 22.76
N GLN A 237 5.05 24.45 21.52
CA GLN A 237 6.26 23.72 21.16
C GLN A 237 7.37 24.72 20.78
N ALA A 238 8.24 25.04 21.74
CA ALA A 238 9.32 26.02 21.57
C ALA A 238 10.37 25.60 20.53
N TYR A 239 10.57 24.29 20.35
CA TYR A 239 11.57 23.74 19.44
C TYR A 239 10.91 22.96 18.30
N GLN A 240 11.11 23.42 17.05
CA GLN A 240 10.43 22.93 15.84
C GLN A 240 11.47 22.71 14.72
N PRO A 241 12.20 21.58 14.71
CA PRO A 241 13.21 21.31 13.70
C PRO A 241 12.56 21.00 12.35
N TYR A 242 13.30 21.20 11.26
CA TYR A 242 12.82 20.85 9.93
C TYR A 242 12.51 19.35 9.77
N ALA A 243 13.35 18.49 10.35
CA ALA A 243 13.19 17.03 10.38
C ALA A 243 13.42 16.50 11.79
N ARG A 244 12.93 15.30 12.11
CA ARG A 244 13.15 14.63 13.40
C ARG A 244 13.85 13.28 13.24
N PRO A 245 15.10 13.27 12.71
CA PRO A 245 15.78 12.03 12.39
C PRO A 245 16.17 11.24 13.64
N PHE A 246 16.23 9.93 13.49
CA PHE A 246 16.71 9.01 14.51
C PHE A 246 18.24 9.08 14.65
N LEU A 247 18.75 8.78 15.85
CA LEU A 247 20.18 8.86 16.18
C LEU A 247 20.99 7.63 15.73
N TYR A 248 20.33 6.58 15.26
CA TYR A 248 20.97 5.38 14.71
C TYR A 248 21.86 5.75 13.50
N PRO A 249 23.08 5.19 13.39
CA PRO A 249 23.63 4.11 14.22
C PRO A 249 24.49 4.58 15.41
N ASN A 250 24.52 5.88 15.72
CA ASN A 250 25.46 6.44 16.71
C ASN A 250 24.92 6.35 18.14
N PHE A 251 25.11 5.19 18.78
CA PHE A 251 24.65 4.94 20.14
C PHE A 251 25.27 5.88 21.18
N ASN A 252 26.55 6.23 21.04
CA ASN A 252 27.22 7.15 21.97
C ASN A 252 26.63 8.56 21.92
N GLN A 253 26.28 9.03 20.72
CA GLN A 253 25.57 10.30 20.55
C GLN A 253 24.19 10.25 21.20
N ALA A 254 23.46 9.14 21.05
CA ALA A 254 22.17 8.95 21.71
C ALA A 254 22.29 9.01 23.24
N LEU A 255 23.25 8.31 23.83
CA LEU A 255 23.50 8.38 25.28
C LEU A 255 23.84 9.79 25.76
N ALA A 256 24.68 10.53 25.01
CA ALA A 256 25.03 11.90 25.36
C ALA A 256 23.83 12.86 25.24
N TYR A 257 23.03 12.72 24.20
CA TYR A 257 21.82 13.50 23.96
C TYR A 257 20.77 13.26 25.06
N TYR A 258 20.43 12.00 25.35
CA TYR A 258 19.49 11.65 26.43
C TYR A 258 20.00 12.01 27.82
N GLY A 259 21.33 12.04 28.00
CA GLY A 259 21.98 12.56 29.21
C GLY A 259 21.99 14.09 29.33
N ASN A 260 21.37 14.83 28.39
CA ASN A 260 21.41 16.29 28.29
C ASN A 260 22.84 16.88 28.22
N ARG A 261 23.80 16.15 27.63
CA ARG A 261 25.22 16.54 27.58
C ARG A 261 25.61 17.20 26.26
N LEU A 262 24.83 17.01 25.19
CA LEU A 262 25.12 17.55 23.87
C LEU A 262 23.85 18.08 23.19
N PRO A 263 23.94 19.20 22.47
CA PRO A 263 22.87 19.67 21.60
C PRO A 263 22.69 18.71 20.41
N TYR A 264 21.45 18.60 19.90
CA TYR A 264 21.16 17.82 18.71
C TYR A 264 20.05 18.47 17.90
N ASN A 265 20.19 18.43 16.57
CA ASN A 265 19.22 18.94 15.59
C ASN A 265 18.86 20.45 15.72
N GLY A 266 19.50 21.19 16.62
CA GLY A 266 19.21 22.60 16.93
C GLY A 266 18.70 22.86 18.35
N ALA A 267 18.34 21.81 19.11
CA ALA A 267 17.98 21.92 20.52
C ALA A 267 19.22 21.85 21.41
N ALA A 268 19.24 22.65 22.49
CA ALA A 268 20.35 22.67 23.45
C ALA A 268 20.50 21.36 24.24
N THR A 269 19.38 20.67 24.49
CA THR A 269 19.31 19.41 25.25
C THR A 269 18.12 18.56 24.79
N TYR A 270 18.09 17.29 25.19
CA TYR A 270 16.92 16.42 25.00
C TYR A 270 15.66 17.01 25.64
N ALA A 271 15.76 17.51 26.89
CA ALA A 271 14.64 18.15 27.57
C ALA A 271 14.10 19.37 26.82
N ALA A 272 14.98 20.17 26.20
CA ALA A 272 14.59 21.34 25.41
C ALA A 272 13.87 20.97 24.10
N SER A 273 14.01 19.72 23.63
CA SER A 273 13.37 19.26 22.40
C SER A 273 11.86 19.04 22.56
N GLY A 274 11.35 18.90 23.79
CA GLY A 274 9.93 18.70 24.05
C GLY A 274 9.36 17.52 23.27
N ALA A 275 8.22 17.71 22.58
CA ALA A 275 7.61 16.67 21.73
C ALA A 275 8.43 16.32 20.47
N ASN A 276 9.43 17.14 20.12
CA ASN A 276 10.30 16.96 18.96
C ASN A 276 11.65 16.31 19.30
N TYR A 277 11.69 15.49 20.35
CA TYR A 277 12.88 14.70 20.63
C TYR A 277 13.14 13.65 19.53
N SER A 278 14.42 13.36 19.31
CA SER A 278 14.82 12.25 18.44
C SER A 278 14.91 10.93 19.20
N ASN A 279 14.37 9.88 18.61
CA ASN A 279 14.53 8.51 19.06
C ASN A 279 15.88 7.93 18.60
N TYR A 280 16.28 6.78 19.15
CA TYR A 280 17.52 6.13 18.73
C TYR A 280 17.30 5.30 17.47
N TYR A 281 16.35 4.37 17.49
CA TYR A 281 16.01 3.53 16.34
C TYR A 281 14.52 3.21 16.35
N SER A 282 13.92 2.98 15.18
CA SER A 282 12.55 2.48 15.10
C SER A 282 12.31 1.80 13.76
N ASP A 283 11.66 0.65 13.80
CA ASP A 283 11.23 -0.06 12.62
C ASP A 283 9.91 -0.80 12.85
N ALA A 284 9.35 -1.23 11.74
CA ALA A 284 8.10 -1.92 11.63
C ALA A 284 8.35 -3.14 10.75
N GLN A 285 8.12 -4.33 11.31
CA GLN A 285 8.39 -5.61 10.65
C GLN A 285 7.07 -6.34 10.46
N ARG A 286 6.86 -6.89 9.27
CA ARG A 286 5.66 -7.64 8.92
C ARG A 286 5.98 -8.85 8.07
N THR A 287 5.33 -9.96 8.38
CA THR A 287 5.26 -11.14 7.53
C THR A 287 3.80 -11.53 7.40
N ASP A 288 3.30 -11.56 6.17
CA ASP A 288 1.89 -11.76 5.87
C ASP A 288 1.70 -12.81 4.78
N TYR A 289 0.62 -13.56 4.93
CA TYR A 289 0.11 -14.49 3.94
C TYR A 289 -1.35 -14.14 3.67
N LEU A 290 -1.75 -14.14 2.41
CA LEU A 290 -3.13 -14.01 1.99
C LEU A 290 -3.38 -15.04 0.88
N GLY A 291 -4.53 -15.71 0.92
CA GLY A 291 -4.96 -16.55 -0.18
C GLY A 291 -6.47 -16.61 -0.25
N TYR A 292 -6.99 -16.80 -1.46
CA TYR A 292 -8.41 -17.05 -1.66
C TYR A 292 -8.66 -17.99 -2.83
N ALA A 293 -9.80 -18.66 -2.78
CA ALA A 293 -10.38 -19.39 -3.91
C ALA A 293 -11.79 -18.88 -4.12
N LYS A 294 -12.10 -18.53 -5.37
CA LYS A 294 -13.41 -18.04 -5.81
C LYS A 294 -13.93 -18.89 -6.95
N TYR A 295 -15.19 -19.28 -6.88
CA TYR A 295 -15.89 -19.96 -7.97
C TYR A 295 -17.20 -19.24 -8.29
N ASP A 296 -17.28 -18.73 -9.51
CA ASP A 296 -18.48 -18.14 -10.09
C ASP A 296 -19.15 -19.18 -10.98
N TRP A 297 -20.24 -19.79 -10.49
CA TRP A 297 -20.98 -20.84 -11.18
C TRP A 297 -22.12 -20.23 -12.01
N ASN A 298 -22.10 -20.46 -13.33
CA ASN A 298 -23.23 -20.17 -14.21
C ASN A 298 -24.28 -21.28 -14.05
N VAL A 299 -25.20 -21.10 -13.11
CA VAL A 299 -26.27 -22.08 -12.83
C VAL A 299 -27.22 -22.16 -14.03
N THR A 300 -27.53 -21.00 -14.62
CA THR A 300 -28.27 -20.83 -15.89
C THR A 300 -27.75 -19.58 -16.61
N ASP A 301 -28.27 -19.29 -17.80
CA ASP A 301 -27.90 -18.08 -18.58
C ASP A 301 -28.21 -16.74 -17.86
N GLY A 302 -29.07 -16.76 -16.84
CA GLY A 302 -29.47 -15.56 -16.08
C GLY A 302 -29.15 -15.60 -14.59
N VAL A 303 -28.49 -16.65 -14.10
CA VAL A 303 -28.20 -16.84 -12.68
C VAL A 303 -26.76 -17.27 -12.48
N THR A 304 -25.98 -16.42 -11.81
CA THR A 304 -24.62 -16.72 -11.38
C THR A 304 -24.60 -16.85 -9.86
N TRP A 305 -24.05 -17.96 -9.36
CA TRP A 305 -23.78 -18.15 -7.94
C TRP A 305 -22.28 -17.96 -7.68
N SER A 306 -21.91 -17.01 -6.83
CA SER A 306 -20.52 -16.76 -6.44
C SER A 306 -20.22 -17.28 -5.04
N ASN A 307 -19.14 -18.05 -4.89
CA ASN A 307 -18.57 -18.41 -3.59
C ASN A 307 -17.13 -17.96 -3.53
N GLN A 308 -16.71 -17.40 -2.39
CA GLN A 308 -15.32 -17.05 -2.13
C GLN A 308 -14.94 -17.46 -0.71
N ALA A 309 -13.88 -18.25 -0.61
CA ALA A 309 -13.24 -18.58 0.66
C ALA A 309 -11.86 -17.93 0.68
N TYR A 310 -11.49 -17.32 1.80
CA TYR A 310 -10.21 -16.65 1.96
C TYR A 310 -9.58 -16.96 3.31
N PHE A 311 -8.26 -16.77 3.38
CA PHE A 311 -7.46 -16.91 4.57
C PHE A 311 -6.38 -15.85 4.56
N HIS A 312 -6.12 -15.24 5.71
CA HIS A 312 -4.91 -14.45 5.92
C HIS A 312 -4.27 -14.77 7.26
N HIS A 313 -2.95 -14.62 7.30
CA HIS A 313 -2.16 -14.68 8.53
C HIS A 313 -1.21 -13.49 8.54
N ASN A 314 -1.18 -12.77 9.65
CA ASN A 314 -0.39 -11.56 9.82
C ASN A 314 0.47 -11.71 11.06
N ASP A 315 1.78 -11.60 10.89
CA ASP A 315 2.76 -11.55 11.96
C ASP A 315 3.57 -10.25 11.85
N GLY A 316 3.97 -9.69 12.98
CA GLY A 316 4.73 -8.46 12.96
C GLY A 316 4.97 -7.82 14.30
N VAL A 317 5.94 -6.91 14.30
CA VAL A 317 6.34 -6.15 15.47
C VAL A 317 6.69 -4.72 15.07
N GLY A 318 6.30 -3.77 15.91
CA GLY A 318 6.84 -2.41 15.88
C GLY A 318 7.89 -2.29 16.97
N VAL A 319 9.09 -1.85 16.60
CA VAL A 319 10.18 -1.59 17.54
C VAL A 319 10.39 -0.10 17.62
N VAL A 320 10.40 0.46 18.83
CA VAL A 320 10.82 1.84 19.07
C VAL A 320 11.84 1.83 20.20
N ALA A 321 13.06 2.24 19.88
CA ALA A 321 14.14 2.44 20.84
C ALA A 321 14.31 3.94 21.08
N GLY A 322 13.89 4.38 22.26
CA GLY A 322 13.90 5.78 22.65
C GLY A 322 13.90 5.96 24.17
N PRO A 323 13.88 7.21 24.64
CA PRO A 323 13.80 7.49 26.06
C PRO A 323 12.46 7.00 26.63
N ILE A 324 12.50 6.26 27.74
CA ILE A 324 11.27 5.70 28.34
C ILE A 324 10.32 6.77 28.90
N THR A 325 10.86 7.95 29.23
CA THR A 325 10.11 9.07 29.82
C THR A 325 9.06 9.66 28.88
N VAL A 326 9.08 9.32 27.59
CA VAL A 326 8.17 9.83 26.56
C VAL A 326 7.28 8.74 25.96
N ALA A 327 7.48 7.48 26.34
CA ALA A 327 6.71 6.34 25.82
C ALA A 327 5.33 6.15 26.47
N GLY A 328 4.80 7.15 27.21
CA GLY A 328 3.55 7.03 27.97
C GLY A 328 3.59 6.06 29.18
N LEU A 329 4.61 5.19 29.23
CA LEU A 329 4.93 4.28 30.33
C LEU A 329 5.15 4.91 31.72
N PRO A 330 5.57 6.19 31.87
CA PRO A 330 5.66 6.81 33.19
C PRO A 330 4.32 6.88 33.93
N LEU A 331 3.19 6.81 33.21
CA LEU A 331 1.85 6.68 33.83
C LEU A 331 1.52 5.25 34.28
N LEU A 332 2.24 4.24 33.77
CA LEU A 332 2.09 2.83 34.14
C LEU A 332 2.99 2.44 35.32
N PHE A 333 4.08 3.17 35.55
CA PHE A 333 4.96 3.01 36.71
C PHE A 333 5.10 4.36 37.44
N PRO A 334 4.10 4.75 38.26
CA PRO A 334 4.23 5.95 39.07
C PRO A 334 5.46 5.80 39.97
N SER A 335 6.34 6.80 39.92
CA SER A 335 7.43 6.93 40.89
C SER A 335 6.82 7.05 42.28
N THR A 336 7.06 6.03 43.11
CA THR A 336 6.82 6.07 44.56
C THR A 336 7.68 7.13 45.23
#